data_AF-A0A9W6TER2-F1
#
_entry.id   AF-A0A9W6TER2-F1
#
_cell.length_a   1.000
_cell.length_b   1.000
_cell.length_c   1.000
_cell.angle_alpha   90.00
_cell.angle_beta   90.00
_cell.angle_gamma   90.00
#
_symmetry.space_group_name_H-M   'P 1'
#
loop_
_entity.id
_entity.type
_entity.pdbx_description
1 polymer ?
#
loop_
_entity_poly.entity_id
_entity_poly.type
_entity_poly.pdbx_seq_one_letter_code
_entity_poly.pdbx_strand_id
1 'polypeptide(L)'
;MPQFSTGAAMRTSVVAPREAFSSPLKPKKRLSSTNSRPSPPLLIPLLLCAPLALTFWRIWAELALVTFDNSTVNQVQRILHAAEEASPVLHSTNETLLANATFYPEEIFEVDWRLHIKVSDILHENALHRGCVKHKSSIIPWTFGRVRQNENAELDELVNRSDPNLLDKLRKCPDVDILLPDHLRSYGYCEDAAAYTKCK
;
A
#
# COMPACT_ATOMS: atom_id res chain seq x y z
N MET A 1 51.18 -46.78 3.22
CA MET A 1 51.25 -47.39 4.57
C MET A 1 51.53 -46.28 5.57
N PRO A 2 50.98 -46.24 6.80
CA PRO A 2 49.70 -46.72 7.39
C PRO A 2 48.75 -45.53 7.71
N GLN A 3 47.41 -45.62 7.71
CA GLN A 3 46.44 -46.07 8.75
C GLN A 3 46.55 -45.42 10.15
N PHE A 4 45.49 -44.71 10.59
CA PHE A 4 44.62 -45.15 11.71
C PHE A 4 43.25 -44.44 11.74
N SER A 5 42.25 -45.22 12.17
CA SER A 5 40.79 -45.04 12.16
C SER A 5 40.29 -44.44 13.49
N THR A 6 39.15 -43.74 13.58
CA THR A 6 37.81 -44.24 13.96
C THR A 6 36.97 -42.98 14.31
N GLY A 7 35.65 -42.85 14.17
CA GLY A 7 34.57 -43.69 13.69
C GLY A 7 33.27 -42.84 13.80
N ALA A 8 32.44 -42.84 12.76
CA ALA A 8 31.13 -42.19 12.77
C ALA A 8 30.11 -43.12 12.10
N ALA A 9 29.04 -43.43 12.82
CA ALA A 9 27.85 -44.15 12.41
C ALA A 9 26.73 -43.64 13.35
N MET A 10 25.45 -43.45 13.00
CA MET A 10 24.65 -43.88 11.86
C MET A 10 23.20 -43.34 12.08
N ARG A 11 22.37 -43.44 11.02
CA ARG A 11 20.88 -43.42 10.92
C ARG A 11 20.26 -42.10 10.42
N THR A 12 19.89 -41.96 9.14
CA THR A 12 18.94 -42.67 8.24
C THR A 12 17.49 -42.21 8.33
N SER A 13 17.08 -41.55 7.24
CA SER A 13 15.74 -41.40 6.67
C SER A 13 15.00 -42.73 6.54
N VAL A 14 13.67 -42.74 6.75
CA VAL A 14 12.76 -43.71 6.13
C VAL A 14 11.41 -43.06 5.78
N VAL A 15 11.03 -43.34 4.54
CA VAL A 15 9.82 -43.03 3.76
C VAL A 15 8.57 -43.72 4.32
N ALA A 16 7.42 -43.05 4.21
CA ALA A 16 6.09 -43.60 4.49
C ALA A 16 5.51 -44.36 3.28
N PRO A 17 4.79 -45.48 3.49
CA PRO A 17 3.92 -46.06 2.47
C PRO A 17 2.42 -45.82 2.73
N ARG A 18 1.69 -45.78 1.61
CA ARG A 18 0.22 -45.72 1.43
C ARG A 18 -0.44 -47.11 1.59
N GLU A 19 -1.78 -47.11 1.50
CA GLU A 19 -2.76 -48.23 1.44
C GLU A 19 -3.35 -48.61 2.82
N ALA A 20 -4.65 -48.86 3.04
CA ALA A 20 -5.86 -48.84 2.23
C ALA A 20 -7.10 -48.75 3.15
N PHE A 21 -8.22 -48.28 2.60
CA PHE A 21 -9.56 -48.24 3.22
C PHE A 21 -10.20 -49.64 3.28
N SER A 22 -10.85 -50.00 4.39
CA SER A 22 -12.04 -50.88 4.42
C SER A 22 -12.80 -50.75 5.76
N SER A 23 -14.14 -50.83 5.68
CA SER A 23 -15.13 -50.33 6.66
C SER A 23 -15.66 -51.41 7.66
N PRO A 24 -16.83 -51.29 8.34
CA PRO A 24 -16.96 -51.14 9.80
C PRO A 24 -17.76 -52.25 10.54
N LEU A 25 -17.78 -52.35 11.88
CA LEU A 25 -18.89 -53.01 12.62
C LEU A 25 -19.00 -52.70 14.16
N LYS A 26 -20.03 -51.91 14.52
CA LYS A 26 -21.04 -51.99 15.64
C LYS A 26 -20.69 -52.05 17.17
N PRO A 27 -21.66 -51.65 18.07
CA PRO A 27 -21.40 -50.99 19.37
C PRO A 27 -22.07 -51.61 20.65
N LYS A 28 -21.94 -50.91 21.82
CA LYS A 28 -22.69 -50.92 23.13
C LYS A 28 -21.90 -51.48 24.33
N LYS A 29 -22.03 -51.06 25.61
CA LYS A 29 -22.84 -50.10 26.41
C LYS A 29 -22.19 -50.05 27.83
N ARG A 30 -22.34 -48.96 28.62
CA ARG A 30 -23.05 -48.89 29.93
C ARG A 30 -22.70 -47.60 30.70
N LEU A 31 -23.71 -47.07 31.38
CA LEU A 31 -23.84 -45.77 32.07
C LEU A 31 -23.54 -45.90 33.58
N SER A 32 -23.05 -44.84 34.23
CA SER A 32 -23.13 -44.62 35.68
C SER A 32 -23.10 -43.12 36.01
N SER A 33 -23.92 -42.68 36.96
CA SER A 33 -24.30 -41.31 37.30
C SER A 33 -23.85 -40.96 38.73
N THR A 34 -23.44 -39.72 39.00
CA THR A 34 -23.36 -39.14 40.36
C THR A 34 -23.75 -37.65 40.37
N ASN A 35 -24.44 -37.22 41.44
CA ASN A 35 -25.11 -35.92 41.62
C ASN A 35 -24.26 -34.88 42.40
N SER A 36 -24.65 -33.62 42.21
CA SER A 36 -24.02 -32.31 42.44
C SER A 36 -24.03 -31.68 43.85
N ARG A 37 -23.28 -30.57 44.04
CA ARG A 37 -23.71 -29.36 44.81
C ARG A 37 -23.35 -28.06 44.04
N PRO A 38 -24.17 -26.98 44.04
CA PRO A 38 -23.91 -25.77 43.26
C PRO A 38 -23.40 -24.56 44.07
N SER A 39 -22.51 -23.78 43.46
CA SER A 39 -21.97 -22.47 43.87
C SER A 39 -22.81 -21.30 43.30
N PRO A 40 -22.73 -20.06 43.85
CA PRO A 40 -23.56 -18.93 43.39
C PRO A 40 -23.19 -18.50 41.96
N PRO A 41 -24.14 -17.92 41.19
CA PRO A 41 -23.95 -17.69 39.76
C PRO A 41 -23.07 -16.46 39.50
N LEU A 42 -21.78 -16.71 39.24
CA LEU A 42 -20.82 -15.75 38.65
C LEU A 42 -21.24 -15.23 37.25
N LEU A 43 -22.33 -15.74 36.68
CA LEU A 43 -22.79 -15.48 35.32
C LEU A 43 -23.25 -14.03 35.10
N ILE A 44 -23.91 -13.41 36.09
CA ILE A 44 -24.56 -12.10 35.92
C ILE A 44 -23.53 -10.95 35.74
N PRO A 45 -22.51 -10.78 36.61
CA PRO A 45 -21.49 -9.74 36.40
C PRO A 45 -20.63 -10.01 35.15
N LEU A 46 -20.43 -11.28 34.78
CA LEU A 46 -19.71 -11.66 33.55
C LEU A 46 -20.48 -11.24 32.28
N LEU A 47 -21.81 -11.40 32.28
CA LEU A 47 -22.70 -11.05 31.17
C LEU A 47 -22.74 -9.54 30.88
N LEU A 48 -22.52 -8.70 31.88
CA LEU A 48 -22.51 -7.23 31.74
C LEU A 48 -21.10 -6.67 31.45
N CYS A 49 -20.05 -7.24 32.06
CA CYS A 49 -18.69 -6.73 31.89
C CYS A 49 -18.07 -7.12 30.54
N ALA A 50 -18.37 -8.31 30.03
CA ALA A 50 -17.83 -8.78 28.74
C ALA A 50 -18.22 -7.89 27.53
N PRO A 51 -19.50 -7.51 27.32
CA PRO A 51 -19.86 -6.64 26.21
C PRO A 51 -19.29 -5.23 26.37
N LEU A 52 -19.26 -4.68 27.60
CA LEU A 52 -18.65 -3.36 27.85
C LEU A 52 -17.16 -3.38 27.53
N ALA A 53 -16.41 -4.36 28.03
CA ALA A 53 -14.99 -4.51 27.72
C ALA A 53 -14.72 -4.65 26.22
N LEU A 54 -15.56 -5.40 25.50
CA LEU A 54 -15.46 -5.53 24.04
C LEU A 54 -15.73 -4.20 23.32
N THR A 55 -16.71 -3.42 23.77
CA THR A 55 -16.99 -2.09 23.20
C THR A 55 -15.88 -1.09 23.49
N PHE A 56 -15.36 -1.07 24.72
CA PHE A 56 -14.22 -0.23 25.08
C PHE A 56 -12.97 -0.63 24.30
N TRP A 57 -12.70 -1.93 24.13
CA TRP A 57 -11.60 -2.41 23.30
C TRP A 57 -11.75 -1.98 21.84
N ARG A 58 -12.95 -2.09 21.27
CA ARG A 58 -13.25 -1.62 19.91
C ARG A 58 -12.98 -0.12 19.78
N ILE A 59 -13.52 0.69 20.69
CA ILE A 59 -13.32 2.14 20.69
C ILE A 59 -11.84 2.49 20.85
N TRP A 60 -11.11 1.82 21.75
CA TRP A 60 -9.68 2.02 21.93
C TRP A 60 -8.86 1.60 20.72
N ALA A 61 -9.21 0.51 20.04
CA ALA A 61 -8.51 0.06 18.84
C ALA A 61 -8.66 1.06 17.68
N GLU A 62 -9.88 1.56 17.46
CA GLU A 62 -10.14 2.60 16.44
C GLU A 62 -9.45 3.91 16.81
N LEU A 63 -9.50 4.32 18.09
CA LEU A 63 -8.82 5.52 18.56
C LEU A 63 -7.30 5.39 18.43
N ALA A 64 -6.73 4.22 18.73
CA ALA A 64 -5.31 3.92 18.57
C ALA A 64 -4.90 4.00 17.09
N LEU A 65 -5.72 3.48 16.16
CA LEU A 65 -5.49 3.61 14.72
C LEU A 65 -5.50 5.07 14.26
N VAL A 66 -6.51 5.86 14.67
CA VAL A 66 -6.64 7.27 14.26
C VAL A 66 -5.52 8.13 14.85
N THR A 67 -5.17 7.91 16.12
CA THR A 67 -4.08 8.67 16.78
C THR A 67 -2.72 8.32 16.22
N PHE A 68 -2.47 7.05 15.89
CA PHE A 68 -1.27 6.61 15.21
C PHE A 68 -1.15 7.27 13.82
N ASP A 69 -2.20 7.21 13.00
CA ASP A 69 -2.21 7.77 11.65
C ASP A 69 -2.01 9.30 11.64
N ASN A 70 -2.64 10.01 12.59
CA ASN A 70 -2.40 11.45 12.73
C ASN A 70 -0.96 11.75 13.17
N SER A 71 -0.36 10.93 14.03
CA SER A 71 1.03 11.14 14.48
C SER A 71 2.05 10.91 13.37
N THR A 72 1.83 9.91 12.49
CA THR A 72 2.69 9.61 11.34
C THR A 72 2.55 10.68 10.27
N VAL A 73 1.33 11.11 9.93
CA VAL A 73 1.10 12.22 9.00
C VAL A 73 1.81 13.49 9.47
N ASN A 74 1.73 13.83 10.76
CA ASN A 74 2.44 15.00 11.32
C ASN A 74 3.97 14.85 11.33
N GLN A 75 4.49 13.63 11.36
CA GLN A 75 5.92 13.37 11.22
C GLN A 75 6.37 13.55 9.76
N VAL A 76 5.66 12.94 8.81
CA VAL A 76 5.97 13.06 7.37
C VAL A 76 5.89 14.53 6.92
N GLN A 77 4.85 15.25 7.35
CA GLN A 77 4.71 16.68 7.06
C GLN A 77 5.91 17.49 7.57
N ARG A 78 6.43 17.18 8.76
CA ARG A 78 7.63 17.82 9.31
C ARG A 78 8.87 17.50 8.50
N ILE A 79 9.07 16.25 8.08
CA ILE A 79 10.22 15.85 7.25
C ILE A 79 10.17 16.59 5.91
N LEU A 80 9.00 16.66 5.27
CA LEU A 80 8.82 17.38 4.00
C LEU A 80 9.09 18.88 4.16
N HIS A 81 8.58 19.51 5.22
CA HIS A 81 8.85 20.92 5.49
C HIS A 81 10.33 21.18 5.78
N ALA A 82 10.98 20.31 6.56
CA ALA A 82 12.41 20.41 6.81
C ALA A 82 13.24 20.23 5.54
N ALA A 83 12.82 19.34 4.62
CA ALA A 83 13.46 19.17 3.31
C ALA A 83 13.29 20.40 2.42
N GLU A 84 12.11 21.03 2.44
CA GLU A 84 11.85 22.29 1.74
C GLU A 84 12.71 23.44 2.29
N GLU A 85 12.81 23.56 3.62
CA GLU A 85 13.64 24.58 4.30
C GLU A 85 15.15 24.34 4.13
N ALA A 86 15.59 23.07 4.11
CA ALA A 86 16.98 22.69 3.93
C ALA A 86 17.45 22.80 2.47
N SER A 87 16.51 22.84 1.51
CA SER A 87 16.81 23.09 0.12
C SER A 87 17.44 24.49 0.01
N PRO A 88 18.74 24.60 -0.31
CA PRO A 88 19.39 25.90 -0.38
C PRO A 88 18.67 26.70 -1.45
N VAL A 89 18.01 27.76 -0.99
CA VAL A 89 17.24 28.71 -1.79
C VAL A 89 17.78 28.77 -3.22
N LEU A 90 16.91 28.46 -4.17
CA LEU A 90 17.06 28.43 -5.64
C LEU A 90 17.69 29.71 -6.27
N HIS A 91 18.19 30.64 -5.44
CA HIS A 91 18.74 31.95 -5.78
C HIS A 91 20.08 32.27 -5.09
N SER A 92 20.68 31.36 -4.30
CA SER A 92 22.04 31.58 -3.77
C SER A 92 23.08 31.36 -4.87
N THR A 93 23.87 32.38 -5.20
CA THR A 93 25.02 32.27 -6.12
C THR A 93 26.32 31.90 -5.39
N ASN A 94 26.24 31.60 -4.09
CA ASN A 94 27.42 31.24 -3.31
C ASN A 94 27.68 29.73 -3.43
N GLU A 95 28.64 29.38 -4.29
CA GLU A 95 29.12 28.01 -4.54
C GLU A 95 29.47 27.24 -3.26
N THR A 96 30.02 27.92 -2.23
CA THR A 96 30.38 27.26 -0.96
C THR A 96 29.17 26.86 -0.13
N LEU A 97 28.06 27.62 -0.23
CA LEU A 97 26.80 27.26 0.41
C LEU A 97 26.08 26.15 -0.37
N LEU A 98 26.13 26.19 -1.71
CA LEU A 98 25.57 25.14 -2.57
C LEU A 98 26.28 23.80 -2.37
N ALA A 99 27.62 23.80 -2.27
CA ALA A 99 28.41 22.60 -2.08
C ALA A 99 28.20 21.93 -0.71
N ASN A 100 27.87 22.71 0.32
CA ASN A 100 27.64 22.22 1.68
C ASN A 100 26.15 22.02 2.01
N ALA A 101 25.26 22.32 1.07
CA ALA A 101 23.84 22.20 1.31
C ALA A 101 23.35 20.76 1.21
N THR A 102 22.54 20.38 2.18
CA THR A 102 21.85 19.09 2.18
C THR A 102 20.53 19.25 1.42
N PHE A 103 20.56 19.02 0.10
CA PHE A 103 19.37 19.16 -0.75
C PHE A 103 18.21 18.24 -0.35
N TYR A 104 18.53 17.07 0.20
CA TYR A 104 17.56 16.07 0.66
C TYR A 104 18.01 15.55 2.03
N PRO A 105 17.25 15.79 3.11
CA PRO A 105 17.54 15.22 4.43
C PRO A 105 17.51 13.69 4.37
N GLU A 106 18.42 13.00 5.08
CA GLU A 106 18.50 11.53 5.07
C GLU A 106 17.21 10.88 5.58
N GLU A 107 16.51 11.56 6.50
CA GLU A 107 15.24 11.12 7.08
C GLU A 107 14.16 10.89 6.01
N ILE A 108 14.25 11.55 4.85
CA ILE A 108 13.30 11.35 3.74
C ILE A 108 13.42 9.95 3.12
N PHE A 109 14.61 9.35 3.17
CA PHE A 109 14.88 8.03 2.61
C PHE A 109 14.55 6.89 3.59
N GLU A 110 14.44 7.20 4.88
CA GLU A 110 14.04 6.23 5.91
C GLU A 110 12.52 6.00 5.98
N VAL A 111 11.73 6.93 5.41
CA VAL A 111 10.27 6.82 5.36
C VAL A 111 9.84 5.75 4.35
N ASP A 112 9.05 4.76 4.79
CA ASP A 112 8.38 3.85 3.86
C ASP A 112 7.18 4.57 3.20
N TRP A 113 7.44 5.27 2.10
CA TRP A 113 6.44 6.03 1.35
C TRP A 113 5.27 5.16 0.86
N ARG A 114 5.47 3.85 0.72
CA ARG A 114 4.40 2.91 0.33
C ARG A 114 3.24 2.89 1.32
N LEU A 115 3.50 3.18 2.60
CA LEU A 115 2.47 3.24 3.64
C LEU A 115 1.70 4.57 3.63
N HIS A 116 2.25 5.59 2.96
CA HIS A 116 1.74 6.96 2.99
C HIS A 116 1.10 7.37 1.66
N ILE A 117 1.23 6.54 0.62
CA ILE A 117 0.60 6.75 -0.69
C ILE A 117 -0.64 5.85 -0.79
N LYS A 118 -1.78 6.44 -1.13
CA LYS A 118 -3.02 5.69 -1.31
C LYS A 118 -2.89 4.74 -2.50
N VAL A 119 -3.37 3.50 -2.36
CA VAL A 119 -3.38 2.51 -3.46
C VAL A 119 -4.13 3.03 -4.69
N SER A 120 -5.20 3.81 -4.49
CA SER A 120 -5.94 4.46 -5.58
C SER A 120 -5.06 5.36 -6.44
N ASP A 121 -4.09 6.02 -5.82
CA ASP A 121 -3.25 7.01 -6.45
C ASP A 121 -2.18 6.34 -7.30
N ILE A 122 -1.56 5.29 -6.76
CA ILE A 122 -0.62 4.42 -7.50
C ILE A 122 -1.29 3.83 -8.74
N LEU A 123 -2.52 3.32 -8.60
CA LEU A 123 -3.24 2.73 -9.73
C LEU A 123 -3.61 3.77 -10.79
N HIS A 124 -4.00 4.97 -10.36
CA HIS A 124 -4.33 6.06 -11.27
C HIS A 124 -3.10 6.57 -12.03
N GLU A 125 -1.98 6.74 -11.34
CA GLU A 125 -0.70 7.13 -11.97
C GLU A 125 -0.26 6.11 -13.02
N ASN A 126 -0.36 4.82 -12.72
CA ASN A 126 -0.12 3.75 -13.70
C ASN A 126 -1.06 3.84 -14.92
N ALA A 127 -2.32 4.23 -14.72
CA ALA A 127 -3.27 4.41 -15.81
C ALA A 127 -2.89 5.61 -16.70
N LEU A 128 -2.53 6.74 -16.10
CA LEU A 128 -2.04 7.94 -16.80
C LEU A 128 -0.79 7.64 -17.62
N HIS A 129 0.19 6.96 -17.01
CA HIS A 129 1.42 6.55 -17.67
C HIS A 129 1.13 5.65 -18.89
N ARG A 130 0.31 4.59 -18.70
CA ARG A 130 -0.12 3.71 -19.79
C ARG A 130 -0.81 4.49 -20.92
N GLY A 131 -1.71 5.42 -20.55
CA GLY A 131 -2.41 6.27 -21.50
C GLY A 131 -1.46 7.14 -22.32
N CYS A 132 -0.49 7.77 -21.65
CA CYS A 132 0.54 8.61 -22.26
C CYS A 132 1.40 7.83 -23.27
N VAL A 133 1.88 6.64 -22.89
CA VAL A 133 2.71 5.81 -23.77
C VAL A 133 1.91 5.26 -24.97
N LYS A 134 0.65 4.86 -24.76
CA LYS A 134 -0.20 4.22 -25.78
C LYS A 134 -0.79 5.24 -26.77
N HIS A 135 -1.37 6.33 -26.28
CA HIS A 135 -2.17 7.26 -27.08
C HIS A 135 -1.37 8.51 -27.47
N LYS A 136 -0.30 8.32 -28.26
CA LYS A 136 0.69 9.36 -28.53
C LYS A 136 0.14 10.64 -29.16
N SER A 137 -0.90 10.53 -29.98
CA SER A 137 -1.52 11.65 -30.70
C SER A 137 -2.72 12.27 -29.98
N SER A 138 -3.03 11.83 -28.75
CA SER A 138 -4.17 12.30 -27.97
C SER A 138 -3.72 13.04 -26.72
N ILE A 139 -4.54 13.97 -26.24
CA ILE A 139 -4.33 14.62 -24.95
C ILE A 139 -4.94 13.72 -23.87
N ILE A 140 -4.12 13.35 -22.90
CA ILE A 140 -4.53 12.49 -21.79
C ILE A 140 -5.00 13.42 -20.68
N PRO A 141 -6.31 13.47 -20.37
CA PRO A 141 -6.77 14.29 -19.26
C PRO A 141 -6.33 13.67 -17.92
N TRP A 142 -6.22 14.50 -16.89
CA TRP A 142 -5.94 14.06 -15.51
C TRP A 142 -6.97 13.06 -14.95
N THR A 143 -8.14 12.91 -15.57
CA THR A 143 -9.17 11.96 -15.14
C THR A 143 -8.97 10.55 -15.69
N PHE A 144 -8.07 10.40 -16.67
CA PHE A 144 -7.94 9.17 -17.45
C PHE A 144 -7.65 7.96 -16.56
N GLY A 145 -8.52 6.95 -16.64
CA GLY A 145 -8.40 5.71 -15.87
C GLY A 145 -8.87 5.80 -14.41
N ARG A 146 -9.49 6.92 -14.00
CA ARG A 146 -10.20 7.00 -12.69
C ARG A 146 -11.51 6.24 -12.72
N VAL A 147 -12.17 6.23 -13.88
CA VAL A 147 -13.40 5.46 -14.08
C VAL A 147 -12.97 4.02 -14.37
N ARG A 148 -13.19 3.11 -13.41
CA ARG A 148 -12.89 1.66 -13.54
C ARG A 148 -13.84 0.98 -14.53
N GLN A 149 -13.87 1.44 -15.77
CA GLN A 149 -14.67 0.91 -16.85
C GLN A 149 -13.79 0.19 -17.88
N ASN A 150 -14.44 -0.34 -18.92
CA ASN A 150 -13.80 -1.01 -20.04
C ASN A 150 -12.96 -0.05 -20.89
N GLU A 151 -12.13 -0.60 -21.79
CA GLU A 151 -11.24 0.20 -22.65
C GLU A 151 -11.99 1.28 -23.45
N ASN A 152 -13.25 1.05 -23.84
CA ASN A 152 -14.04 2.03 -24.58
C ASN A 152 -14.31 3.30 -23.77
N ALA A 153 -14.60 3.18 -22.48
CA ALA A 153 -14.81 4.34 -21.62
C ALA A 153 -13.52 5.16 -21.45
N GLU A 154 -12.36 4.50 -21.41
CA GLU A 154 -11.06 5.19 -21.37
C GLU A 154 -10.80 5.99 -22.66
N LEU A 155 -11.20 5.44 -23.81
CA LEU A 155 -11.09 6.14 -25.10
C LEU A 155 -11.97 7.39 -25.17
N ASP A 156 -13.15 7.34 -24.55
CA ASP A 156 -14.07 8.49 -24.49
C ASP A 156 -13.52 9.65 -23.65
N GLU A 157 -12.58 9.37 -22.74
CA GLU A 157 -11.89 10.41 -21.97
C GLU A 157 -10.80 11.12 -22.79
N LEU A 158 -10.25 10.51 -23.84
CA LEU A 158 -9.18 11.11 -24.64
C LEU A 158 -9.65 12.40 -25.32
N VAL A 159 -8.85 13.46 -25.20
CA VAL A 159 -9.16 14.74 -25.82
C VAL A 159 -8.36 14.89 -27.11
N ASN A 160 -9.06 15.26 -28.19
CA ASN A 160 -8.40 15.57 -29.45
C ASN A 160 -7.68 16.92 -29.35
N ARG A 161 -6.48 17.04 -29.93
CA ARG A 161 -5.74 18.30 -30.00
C ARG A 161 -6.51 19.43 -30.70
N SER A 162 -7.37 19.08 -31.65
CA SER A 162 -8.21 20.03 -32.40
C SER A 162 -9.56 20.30 -31.73
N ASP A 163 -9.79 19.85 -30.49
CA ASP A 163 -11.03 20.13 -29.77
C ASP A 163 -11.19 21.65 -29.55
N PRO A 164 -12.30 22.26 -29.98
CA PRO A 164 -12.50 23.71 -29.85
C PRO A 164 -12.56 24.19 -28.39
N ASN A 165 -12.91 23.29 -27.46
CA ASN A 165 -12.99 23.57 -26.03
C ASN A 165 -11.78 23.00 -25.27
N LEU A 166 -10.67 22.71 -25.95
CA LEU A 166 -9.50 22.07 -25.36
C LEU A 166 -8.99 22.80 -24.12
N LEU A 167 -8.81 24.12 -24.21
CA LEU A 167 -8.29 24.92 -23.10
C LEU A 167 -9.22 24.89 -21.88
N ASP A 168 -10.53 24.89 -22.11
CA ASP A 168 -11.52 24.83 -21.02
C ASP A 168 -11.56 23.45 -20.37
N LYS A 169 -11.23 22.38 -21.11
CA LYS A 169 -11.08 21.04 -20.55
C LYS A 169 -9.81 20.92 -19.71
N LEU A 170 -8.68 21.47 -20.17
CA LEU A 170 -7.40 21.44 -19.46
C LEU A 170 -7.44 22.25 -18.15
N ARG A 171 -8.00 23.47 -18.19
CA ARG A 171 -8.13 24.36 -17.01
C ARG A 171 -8.92 23.79 -15.83
N LYS A 172 -9.64 22.68 -16.00
CA LYS A 172 -10.39 22.04 -14.90
C LYS A 172 -9.49 21.54 -13.77
N CYS A 173 -8.20 21.33 -14.04
CA CYS A 173 -7.22 20.89 -13.07
C CYS A 173 -5.99 21.80 -13.09
N PRO A 174 -5.87 22.75 -12.16
CA PRO A 174 -4.95 23.87 -12.32
C PRO A 174 -3.54 23.67 -11.73
N ASP A 175 -3.14 22.48 -11.27
CA ASP A 175 -1.84 22.35 -10.58
C ASP A 175 -0.64 22.52 -11.54
N VAL A 176 -0.57 21.76 -12.65
CA VAL A 176 0.31 22.05 -13.80
C VAL A 176 -0.16 21.27 -15.05
N ASP A 177 -0.40 21.95 -16.16
CA ASP A 177 -0.75 21.31 -17.44
C ASP A 177 0.52 20.92 -18.22
N ILE A 178 0.72 19.62 -18.51
CA ILE A 178 1.86 19.13 -19.29
C ILE A 178 1.41 18.63 -20.66
N LEU A 179 1.85 19.33 -21.71
CA LEU A 179 1.74 18.85 -23.09
C LEU A 179 3.05 18.20 -23.53
N LEU A 180 3.07 16.87 -23.60
CA LEU A 180 4.21 16.11 -24.10
C LEU A 180 4.05 15.80 -25.61
N PRO A 181 4.95 16.28 -26.49
CA PRO A 181 4.96 15.93 -27.91
C PRO A 181 5.09 14.43 -28.15
N ASP A 182 4.49 13.93 -29.23
CA ASP A 182 4.38 12.50 -29.57
C ASP A 182 5.74 11.77 -29.56
N HIS A 183 6.81 12.44 -30.03
CA HIS A 183 8.16 11.87 -30.09
C HIS A 183 8.87 11.79 -28.73
N LEU A 184 8.39 12.52 -27.72
CA LEU A 184 8.92 12.48 -26.35
C LEU A 184 8.11 11.55 -25.44
N ARG A 185 6.96 11.03 -25.89
CA ARG A 185 6.15 10.06 -25.15
C ARG A 185 6.84 8.70 -25.09
N SER A 186 7.72 8.57 -24.10
CA SER A 186 8.43 7.37 -23.70
C SER A 186 8.17 7.10 -22.22
N TYR A 187 8.63 5.95 -21.71
CA TYR A 187 8.38 5.54 -20.33
C TYR A 187 8.80 6.61 -19.31
N GLY A 188 10.03 7.13 -19.37
CA GLY A 188 10.49 8.14 -18.39
C GLY A 188 9.69 9.44 -18.44
N TYR A 189 9.56 10.07 -19.61
CA TYR A 189 8.83 11.33 -19.71
C TYR A 189 7.33 11.19 -19.39
N CYS A 190 6.72 10.04 -19.67
CA CYS A 190 5.32 9.79 -19.30
C CYS A 190 5.13 9.51 -17.81
N GLU A 191 6.11 8.89 -17.14
CA GLU A 191 6.12 8.76 -15.68
C GLU A 191 6.18 10.15 -15.02
N ASP A 192 7.18 10.96 -15.41
CA ASP A 192 7.33 12.33 -14.90
C ASP A 192 6.05 13.15 -15.14
N ALA A 193 5.51 13.13 -16.36
CA ALA A 193 4.30 13.87 -16.70
C ALA A 193 3.08 13.40 -15.89
N ALA A 194 2.94 12.10 -15.60
CA ALA A 194 1.85 11.58 -14.78
C ALA A 194 1.93 12.10 -13.33
N ALA A 195 3.14 12.22 -12.77
CA ALA A 195 3.34 12.73 -11.42
C ALA A 195 2.87 14.20 -11.26
N TYR A 196 3.07 15.05 -12.27
CA TYR A 196 2.72 16.47 -12.22
C TYR A 196 1.27 16.80 -12.61
N THR A 197 0.58 15.90 -13.32
CA THR A 197 -0.76 16.18 -13.88
C THR A 197 -1.92 15.83 -12.94
N LYS A 198 -1.62 15.37 -11.73
CA LYS A 198 -2.62 14.91 -10.77
C LYS A 198 -3.21 16.09 -9.99
N CYS A 199 -4.54 16.28 -10.08
CA CYS A 199 -5.24 17.26 -9.23
C CYS A 199 -5.34 16.74 -7.80
N LYS A 200 -5.12 17.65 -6.84
CA LYS A 200 -5.43 17.38 -5.42
C LYS A 200 -6.94 17.35 -5.14
#